data_AF-A0A8S0VP20-F1
#
_entry.id   AF-A0A8S0VP20-F1
#
_cell.length_a   1.000
_cell.length_b   1.000
_cell.length_c   1.000
_cell.angle_alpha   90.00
_cell.angle_beta   90.00
_cell.angle_gamma   90.00
#
_symmetry.space_group_name_H-M   'P 1'
#
loop_
_entity.id
_entity.type
_entity.pdbx_description
1 polymer ?
#
loop_
_entity_poly.entity_id
_entity_poly.type
_entity_poly.pdbx_seq_one_letter_code
_entity_poly.pdbx_strand_id
1 'polypeptide(L)'
;SQDGVQCRRCVETNQTIETLAQVLGSCPFNRQLGVNRHNTARSLIAKELKDFEVYEEINGLANDGSVRRIDIMAIDRSKKKGFIIDPTIRVEVNKDQPME
;
A
#
# COMPACT_ATOMS: atom_id res chain seq x y z
N SER A 1 -18.56 20.60 -13.11
CA SER A 1 -17.69 19.50 -13.52
C SER A 1 -16.95 19.04 -12.29
N GLN A 2 -16.86 17.73 -12.05
CA GLN A 2 -15.84 17.24 -11.12
C GLN A 2 -14.57 17.17 -11.94
N ASP A 3 -13.80 18.26 -11.91
CA ASP A 3 -12.49 18.30 -12.55
C ASP A 3 -11.66 17.23 -11.86
N GLY A 4 -11.44 16.11 -12.56
CA GLY A 4 -10.65 15.00 -12.05
C GLY A 4 -9.26 15.53 -11.78
N VAL A 5 -8.83 15.51 -10.52
CA VAL A 5 -7.50 15.99 -10.14
C VAL A 5 -6.48 15.11 -10.84
N GLN A 6 -5.83 15.66 -11.87
CA GLN A 6 -4.74 14.98 -12.57
C GLN A 6 -3.63 14.61 -11.59
N CYS A 7 -2.95 13.50 -11.87
CA CYS A 7 -1.78 13.11 -11.10
C CYS A 7 -0.71 14.22 -11.18
N ARG A 8 0.00 14.54 -10.08
CA ARG A 8 0.99 15.65 -10.06
C ARG A 8 2.06 15.52 -11.16
N ARG A 9 2.54 14.31 -11.42
CA ARG A 9 3.46 14.03 -12.54
C ARG A 9 2.87 14.36 -13.91
N CYS A 10 1.57 14.12 -14.08
CA CYS A 10 0.84 14.38 -15.32
C CYS A 10 0.73 15.90 -15.56
N VAL A 11 0.55 16.66 -14.47
CA VAL A 11 0.61 18.14 -14.46
C VAL A 11 2.02 18.64 -14.77
N GLU A 12 3.04 18.09 -14.10
CA GLU A 12 4.45 18.51 -14.27
C GLU A 12 5.03 18.19 -15.66
N THR A 13 4.58 17.10 -16.29
CA THR A 13 5.00 16.72 -17.65
C THR A 13 4.27 17.50 -18.74
N ASN A 14 3.40 18.45 -18.36
CA ASN A 14 2.61 19.27 -19.27
C ASN A 14 1.83 18.43 -20.30
N GLN A 15 1.34 17.25 -19.89
CA GLN A 15 0.54 16.40 -20.75
C GLN A 15 -0.79 17.11 -21.05
N THR A 16 -0.97 17.52 -22.31
CA THR A 16 -2.15 18.28 -22.77
C THR A 16 -3.39 17.42 -23.01
N ILE A 17 -3.26 16.09 -22.91
CA ILE A 17 -4.34 15.13 -23.17
C ILE A 17 -4.51 14.23 -21.95
N GLU A 18 -5.71 14.28 -21.35
CA GLU A 18 -6.11 13.31 -20.36
C GLU A 18 -6.31 11.93 -20.99
N THR A 19 -5.51 10.98 -20.56
CA THR A 19 -5.66 9.55 -20.84
C THR A 19 -6.81 8.97 -20.01
N LEU A 20 -7.44 7.92 -20.53
CA LEU A 20 -8.48 7.18 -19.79
C LEU A 20 -8.00 6.70 -18.41
N ALA A 21 -6.71 6.35 -18.27
CA ALA A 21 -6.13 5.96 -17.00
C ALA A 21 -6.11 7.10 -15.97
N GLN A 22 -5.96 8.35 -16.39
CA GLN A 22 -6.02 9.52 -15.51
C GLN A 22 -7.47 9.78 -15.06
N VAL A 23 -8.42 9.76 -16.00
CA VAL A 23 -9.85 9.94 -15.70
C VAL A 23 -10.36 8.87 -14.72
N LEU A 24 -9.91 7.63 -14.87
CA LEU A 24 -10.27 6.52 -14.00
C LEU A 24 -9.43 6.43 -12.70
N GLY A 25 -8.60 7.43 -12.40
CA GLY A 25 -7.71 7.40 -11.21
C GLY A 25 -6.71 6.24 -11.19
N SER A 26 -6.46 5.63 -12.35
CA SER A 26 -5.68 4.41 -12.57
C SER A 26 -4.30 4.69 -13.18
N CYS A 27 -3.74 5.88 -12.92
CA CYS A 27 -2.39 6.24 -13.36
C CYS A 27 -1.36 5.21 -12.85
N PRO A 28 -0.60 4.52 -13.74
CA PRO A 28 0.35 3.48 -13.34
C PRO A 28 1.42 3.99 -12.36
N PHE A 29 1.85 5.23 -12.53
CA PHE A 29 2.84 5.86 -11.65
C PHE A 29 2.32 6.02 -10.22
N ASN A 30 1.13 6.60 -10.04
CA ASN A 30 0.51 6.75 -8.72
C ASN A 30 0.27 5.39 -8.05
N ARG A 31 -0.18 4.39 -8.82
CA ARG A 31 -0.35 3.02 -8.33
C ARG A 31 0.99 2.47 -7.81
N GLN A 32 2.06 2.62 -8.59
CA GLN A 32 3.39 2.15 -8.20
C GLN A 32 3.92 2.84 -6.95
N LEU A 33 3.73 4.16 -6.83
CA LEU A 33 4.07 4.90 -5.60
C LEU A 33 3.30 4.38 -4.39
N GLY A 34 2.00 4.13 -4.55
CA GLY A 34 1.17 3.55 -3.49
C GLY A 34 1.68 2.18 -3.03
N VAL A 35 2.01 1.30 -3.99
CA VAL A 35 2.60 -0.03 -3.71
C VAL A 35 3.95 0.09 -3.02
N ASN A 36 4.84 0.97 -3.48
CA ASN A 36 6.15 1.15 -2.87
C ASN A 36 6.04 1.63 -1.42
N ARG A 37 5.19 2.62 -1.15
CA ARG A 37 4.98 3.14 0.21
C ARG A 37 4.36 2.08 1.12
N HIS A 38 3.38 1.34 0.61
CA HIS A 38 2.78 0.19 1.29
C HIS A 38 3.85 -0.82 1.70
N ASN A 39 4.66 -1.26 0.74
CA ASN A 39 5.74 -2.22 0.98
C ASN A 39 6.75 -1.70 2.02
N THR A 40 7.14 -0.43 1.92
CA THR A 40 8.06 0.19 2.88
C THR A 40 7.49 0.19 4.30
N ALA A 41 6.28 0.68 4.51
CA ALA A 41 5.75 0.74 5.88
C ALA A 41 5.42 -0.64 6.43
N ARG A 42 4.95 -1.58 5.60
CA ARG A 42 4.78 -2.98 5.99
C ARG A 42 6.09 -3.55 6.55
N SER A 43 7.20 -3.38 5.84
CA SER A 43 8.49 -3.92 6.30
C SER A 43 9.03 -3.19 7.54
N LEU A 44 8.72 -1.90 7.71
CA LEU A 44 9.02 -1.18 8.96
C LEU A 44 8.20 -1.73 10.14
N ILE A 45 6.90 -1.98 9.95
CA ILE A 45 6.04 -2.58 10.98
C ILE A 45 6.57 -3.97 11.34
N ALA A 46 6.87 -4.81 10.34
CA ALA A 46 7.41 -6.15 10.55
C ALA A 46 8.72 -6.13 11.37
N LYS A 47 9.61 -5.18 11.08
CA LYS A 47 10.89 -5.01 11.78
C LYS A 47 10.72 -4.66 13.27
N GLU A 48 9.66 -3.97 13.64
CA GLU A 48 9.40 -3.60 15.05
C GLU A 48 8.76 -4.74 15.88
N LEU A 49 8.26 -5.80 15.23
CA LEU A 49 7.67 -6.97 15.89
C LEU A 49 8.73 -7.99 16.35
N LYS A 50 9.75 -7.54 17.07
CA LYS A 50 10.96 -8.33 17.42
C LYS A 50 10.69 -9.55 18.29
N ASP A 51 9.65 -9.52 19.12
CA ASP A 51 9.28 -10.62 20.02
C ASP A 51 8.36 -11.67 19.35
N PHE A 52 8.08 -11.49 18.06
CA PHE A 52 7.21 -12.37 17.28
C PHE A 52 8.02 -13.11 16.21
N GLU A 53 7.53 -14.29 15.86
CA GLU A 53 7.90 -14.91 14.59
C GLU A 53 7.07 -14.27 13.49
N VAL A 54 7.72 -13.56 12.56
CA VAL A 54 7.06 -12.69 11.58
C VAL A 54 7.25 -13.23 10.16
N TYR A 55 6.17 -13.22 9.39
CA TYR A 55 6.14 -13.54 7.97
C TYR A 55 5.49 -12.39 7.19
N GLU A 56 6.12 -11.95 6.11
CA GLU A 56 5.62 -10.89 5.24
C GLU A 56 5.11 -11.47 3.90
N GLU A 57 4.06 -10.86 3.32
CA GLU A 57 3.56 -11.18 1.96
C GLU A 57 3.20 -12.65 1.71
N ILE A 58 2.56 -13.30 2.68
CA ILE A 58 2.19 -14.70 2.56
C ILE A 58 0.81 -14.89 1.91
N ASN A 59 0.63 -16.01 1.20
CA ASN A 59 -0.68 -16.43 0.72
C ASN A 59 -1.42 -17.21 1.80
N GLY A 60 -2.63 -16.80 2.13
CA GLY A 60 -3.57 -17.51 2.98
C GLY A 60 -4.70 -18.12 2.16
N LEU A 61 -5.20 -19.28 2.61
CA LEU A 61 -6.41 -19.90 2.06
C LEU A 61 -7.59 -19.54 2.95
N ALA A 62 -8.61 -18.91 2.37
CA ALA A 62 -9.86 -18.64 3.06
C ALA A 62 -10.81 -19.85 3.01
N ASN A 63 -11.83 -19.85 3.87
CA ASN A 63 -12.77 -20.97 4.01
C ASN A 63 -13.57 -21.25 2.74
N ASP A 64 -13.71 -20.26 1.85
CA ASP A 64 -14.36 -20.38 0.55
C ASP A 64 -13.43 -20.93 -0.55
N GLY A 65 -12.19 -21.30 -0.19
CA GLY A 65 -11.16 -21.74 -1.11
C GLY A 65 -10.45 -20.60 -1.86
N SER A 66 -10.78 -19.34 -1.58
CA SER A 66 -10.08 -18.21 -2.18
C SER A 66 -8.68 -18.04 -1.59
N VAL A 67 -7.74 -17.64 -2.44
CA VAL A 67 -6.39 -17.25 -1.99
C VAL A 67 -6.41 -15.76 -1.68
N ARG A 68 -5.99 -15.41 -0.46
CA ARG A 68 -5.85 -14.02 0.00
C ARG A 68 -4.41 -13.73 0.33
N ARG A 69 -3.91 -12.56 -0.07
CA ARG A 69 -2.59 -12.11 0.36
C ARG A 69 -2.70 -11.51 1.76
N ILE A 70 -1.83 -11.95 2.65
CA ILE A 70 -1.67 -11.38 3.99
C ILE A 70 -0.40 -10.55 3.97
N ASP A 71 -0.50 -9.29 4.35
CA ASP A 71 0.66 -8.40 4.39
C ASP A 71 1.66 -8.83 5.46
N ILE A 72 1.19 -9.06 6.70
CA ILE A 72 2.03 -9.53 7.81
C ILE A 72 1.28 -10.57 8.65
N MET A 73 1.94 -11.68 8.95
CA MET A 73 1.53 -12.63 9.98
C MET A 73 2.57 -12.62 11.11
N ALA A 74 2.11 -12.40 12.35
CA ALA A 74 2.96 -12.37 13.53
C ALA A 74 2.50 -13.43 14.54
N ILE A 75 3.41 -14.30 14.97
CA ILE A 75 3.12 -15.40 15.90
C ILE A 75 3.87 -15.18 17.21
N ASP A 76 3.11 -15.03 18.29
CA ASP A 76 3.63 -15.07 19.66
C ASP A 76 3.57 -16.52 20.15
N ARG A 77 4.72 -17.21 20.07
CA ARG A 77 4.85 -18.61 20.52
C ARG A 77 4.66 -18.75 22.03
N SER A 78 5.08 -17.74 22.80
CA SER A 78 4.98 -17.75 24.27
C SER A 78 3.52 -17.73 24.73
N LYS A 79 2.68 -16.90 24.08
CA LYS A 79 1.26 -16.75 24.40
C LYS A 79 0.35 -17.64 23.56
N LYS A 80 0.90 -18.41 22.62
CA LYS A 80 0.17 -19.24 21.63
C LYS A 80 -0.88 -18.42 20.88
N LYS A 81 -0.51 -17.23 20.42
CA LYS A 81 -1.38 -16.30 19.68
C LYS A 81 -0.79 -15.98 18.31
N GLY A 82 -1.67 -15.80 17.33
CA GLY A 82 -1.32 -15.34 16.00
C GLY A 82 -2.11 -14.09 15.64
N PHE A 83 -1.47 -13.19 14.91
CA PHE A 83 -2.05 -11.93 14.42
C PHE A 83 -1.86 -11.84 12.91
N ILE A 84 -2.91 -11.41 12.22
CA ILE A 84 -2.85 -10.99 10.83
C ILE A 84 -2.96 -9.46 10.83
N ILE A 85 -2.00 -8.79 10.21
CA ILE A 85 -1.92 -7.33 10.16
C ILE A 85 -1.94 -6.93 8.69
N ASP A 86 -2.98 -6.19 8.30
CA ASP A 86 -3.22 -5.68 6.94
C ASP A 86 -3.21 -4.14 6.98
N PRO A 87 -2.02 -3.52 6.92
CA PRO A 87 -1.90 -2.08 7.08
C PRO A 87 -2.42 -1.35 5.83
N THR A 88 -3.48 -0.57 6.01
CA THR A 88 -3.92 0.40 4.99
C THR A 88 -3.15 1.72 5.19
N ILE A 89 -2.33 2.10 4.21
CA ILE A 89 -1.63 3.39 4.23
C ILE A 89 -2.43 4.43 3.45
N ARG A 90 -2.78 5.52 4.11
CA ARG A 90 -3.28 6.73 3.47
C ARG A 90 -2.28 7.85 3.69
N VAL A 91 -1.74 8.37 2.61
CA VAL A 91 -0.94 9.59 2.63
C VAL A 91 -1.86 10.76 2.34
N GLU A 92 -2.22 11.51 3.38
CA GLU A 92 -2.83 12.82 3.21
C GLU A 92 -1.72 13.81 2.82
N VAL A 93 -1.93 14.52 1.73
CA VAL A 93 -0.94 15.49 1.22
C VAL A 93 -0.81 16.64 2.21
N ASN A 94 0.37 16.79 2.81
CA ASN A 94 0.78 18.03 3.46
C ASN A 94 1.47 18.93 2.43
N LYS A 95 1.13 20.22 2.45
CA LYS A 95 1.75 21.28 1.64
C LYS A 95 3.25 21.44 1.86
N ASP A 96 3.77 20.99 3.01
CA ASP A 96 5.17 21.13 3.40
C ASP A 96 6.00 19.84 3.24
N GLN A 97 5.49 18.81 2.54
CA GLN A 97 6.20 17.54 2.42
C GLN A 97 7.31 17.62 1.33
N PRO A 98 8.56 17.21 1.63
CA PRO A 98 9.65 17.26 0.65
C PRO A 98 9.36 16.34 -0.54
N MET A 99 9.79 16.77 -1.73
CA MET A 99 9.61 16.02 -2.98
C MET A 99 10.47 14.75 -2.98
N GLU A 100 9.87 13.63 -3.39
CA GLU A 100 10.58 12.38 -3.77
C GLU A 100 11.26 12.54 -5.12
#